data_AF-A0AA36FN69-F1
#
_entry.id   AF-A0AA36FN69-F1
#
_cell.length_a   1.000
_cell.length_b   1.000
_cell.length_c   1.000
_cell.angle_alpha   90.00
_cell.angle_beta   90.00
_cell.angle_gamma   90.00
#
_symmetry.space_group_name_H-M   'P 1'
#
loop_
_entity.id
_entity.type
_entity.pdbx_description
1 polymer ?
#
loop_
_entity_poly.entity_id
_entity_poly.type
_entity_poly.pdbx_seq_one_letter_code
_entity_poly.pdbx_strand_id
1 'polypeptide(L)'
;MDGVLYSMYSVEYRWCLVVCGFMWFMTVPDVHPSISDEECSYLKKTITSEKLVKAIPWKEMLSSPAVWAIIVGFIAYCWTDLTFQVLLPLYTKEALNIKTTANGLMSSAPAIGQIIALPLCGRFADFILSKKYLSTRIVRVLFQSVSLIASACLLIAIGFLRCDQTILISILLILSGITLSFTSGGVLVNNRDIAPNYAGIIFGIGNTFAVLFGSFSSLSTKALTPNGTQQEWQIVFALCAAVCVAGAILYVILARGEIQDWAISEESGSSAKPKETKMNEKI
;
A
#
# COMPACT_ATOMS: atom_id res chain seq x y z
N MET A 1 24.64 9.05 -25.17
CA MET A 1 23.53 9.03 -24.20
C MET A 1 23.54 7.73 -23.37
N ASP A 2 24.04 6.62 -23.94
CA ASP A 2 24.06 5.29 -23.31
C ASP A 2 25.03 5.16 -22.13
N GLY A 3 26.18 5.85 -22.15
CA GLY A 3 27.16 5.81 -21.05
C GLY A 3 26.69 6.49 -19.76
N VAL A 4 25.88 7.55 -19.86
CA VAL A 4 25.30 8.24 -18.70
C VAL A 4 24.21 7.38 -18.06
N LEU A 5 23.35 6.77 -18.88
CA LEU A 5 22.35 5.80 -18.43
C LEU A 5 23.00 4.60 -17.73
N TYR A 6 24.03 3.98 -18.32
CA TYR A 6 24.77 2.88 -17.66
C TYR A 6 25.41 3.30 -16.33
N SER A 7 25.97 4.51 -16.27
CA SER A 7 26.56 5.03 -15.02
C SER A 7 25.51 5.26 -13.94
N MET A 8 24.33 5.79 -14.29
CA MET A 8 23.22 5.99 -13.36
C MET A 8 22.65 4.65 -12.87
N TYR A 9 22.36 3.72 -13.79
CA TYR A 9 21.86 2.39 -13.43
C TYR A 9 22.86 1.62 -12.55
N SER A 10 24.16 1.72 -12.80
CA SER A 10 25.18 1.04 -11.98
C SER A 10 25.30 1.62 -10.56
N VAL A 11 25.04 2.92 -10.39
CA VAL A 11 25.02 3.60 -9.09
C VAL A 11 23.75 3.21 -8.32
N GLU A 12 22.60 3.19 -8.99
CA GLU A 12 21.34 2.72 -8.41
C GLU A 12 21.41 1.26 -7.99
N TYR A 13 22.02 0.39 -8.81
CA TYR A 13 22.17 -1.03 -8.51
C TYR A 13 23.09 -1.26 -7.30
N ARG A 14 24.22 -0.54 -7.23
CA ARG A 14 25.13 -0.59 -6.08
C ARG A 14 24.48 -0.07 -4.81
N TRP A 15 23.74 1.03 -4.89
CA TRP A 15 23.00 1.55 -3.74
C TRP A 15 21.90 0.59 -3.28
N CYS A 16 21.15 0.00 -4.22
CA CYS A 16 20.18 -1.04 -3.91
C CYS A 16 20.84 -2.25 -3.24
N LEU A 17 21.98 -2.74 -3.75
CA LEU A 17 22.69 -3.87 -3.15
C LEU A 17 23.23 -3.55 -1.75
N VAL A 18 23.71 -2.33 -1.52
CA VAL A 18 24.18 -1.90 -0.18
C VAL A 18 23.00 -1.76 0.78
N VAL A 19 21.89 -1.17 0.35
CA VAL A 19 20.69 -0.99 1.18
C VAL A 19 19.99 -2.33 1.44
N CYS A 20 19.85 -3.19 0.43
CA CYS A 20 19.32 -4.54 0.57
C CYS A 20 20.24 -5.42 1.42
N GLY A 21 21.57 -5.30 1.26
CA GLY A 21 22.55 -6.01 2.09
C GLY A 21 22.52 -5.55 3.55
N PHE A 22 22.40 -4.25 3.79
CA PHE A 22 22.24 -3.67 5.13
C PHE A 22 20.90 -4.06 5.76
N MET A 23 19.80 -4.01 5.00
CA MET A 23 18.50 -4.47 5.47
C MET A 23 18.50 -5.98 5.74
N TRP A 24 19.12 -6.79 4.88
CA TRP A 24 19.30 -8.23 5.11
C TRP A 24 20.08 -8.49 6.40
N PHE A 25 21.19 -7.78 6.61
CA PHE A 25 22.00 -7.87 7.83
C PHE A 25 21.21 -7.48 9.10
N MET A 26 20.33 -6.48 9.00
CA MET A 26 19.49 -6.02 10.11
C MET A 26 18.25 -6.89 10.35
N THR A 27 17.81 -7.70 9.39
CA THR A 27 16.55 -8.46 9.47
C THR A 27 16.72 -9.95 9.75
N VAL A 28 17.93 -10.51 9.54
CA VAL A 28 18.20 -11.92 9.86
C VAL A 28 18.47 -12.07 11.37
N PRO A 29 17.60 -12.77 12.13
CA PRO A 29 17.72 -12.87 13.59
C PRO A 29 19.04 -13.50 14.06
N ASP A 30 19.61 -14.40 13.25
CA ASP A 30 20.82 -15.17 13.61
C ASP A 30 22.13 -14.38 13.53
N VAL A 31 22.14 -13.18 12.91
CA VAL A 31 23.37 -12.38 12.68
C VAL A 31 23.29 -11.01 13.34
N HIS A 32 22.19 -10.71 14.05
CA HIS A 32 21.94 -9.38 14.59
C HIS A 32 22.79 -9.14 15.87
N PRO A 33 23.68 -8.14 15.89
CA PRO A 33 24.62 -7.93 17.01
C PRO A 33 23.97 -7.47 18.32
N SER A 34 22.68 -7.15 18.33
CA SER A 34 21.96 -6.61 19.50
C SER A 34 20.65 -7.35 19.82
N ILE A 35 20.43 -8.56 19.28
CA ILE A 35 19.21 -9.32 19.59
C ILE A 35 19.41 -10.13 20.87
N SER A 36 18.43 -10.11 21.77
CA SER A 36 18.46 -10.95 22.98
C SER A 36 18.20 -12.41 22.60
N ASP A 37 18.82 -13.36 23.30
CA ASP A 37 18.57 -14.80 23.11
C ASP A 37 17.09 -15.16 23.28
N GLU A 38 16.38 -14.42 24.14
CA GLU A 38 14.93 -14.55 24.33
C GLU A 38 14.14 -14.15 23.07
N GLU A 39 14.49 -13.02 22.46
CA GLU A 39 13.88 -12.52 21.21
C GLU A 39 14.23 -13.44 20.02
N CYS A 40 15.47 -13.94 19.94
CA CYS A 40 15.88 -14.92 18.95
C CYS A 40 15.06 -16.23 19.07
N SER A 41 14.85 -16.71 20.29
CA SER A 41 14.02 -17.90 20.54
C SER A 41 12.53 -17.66 20.22
N TYR A 42 12.01 -16.46 20.50
CA TYR A 42 10.65 -16.04 20.15
C TYR A 42 10.47 -15.97 18.63
N LEU A 43 11.42 -15.37 17.91
CA LEU A 43 11.41 -15.28 16.45
C LEU A 43 11.53 -16.68 15.83
N LYS A 44 12.44 -17.54 16.29
CA LYS A 44 12.55 -18.92 15.81
C LYS A 44 11.27 -19.73 16.03
N LYS A 45 10.61 -19.58 17.19
CA LYS A 45 9.30 -20.21 17.44
C LYS A 45 8.21 -19.65 16.54
N THR A 46 8.22 -18.35 16.29
CA THR A 46 7.22 -17.67 15.44
C THR A 46 7.41 -18.03 13.95
N ILE A 47 8.66 -18.04 13.46
CA ILE A 47 9.03 -18.40 12.08
C ILE A 47 8.82 -19.90 11.84
N THR A 48 9.19 -20.77 12.79
CA THR A 48 8.90 -22.22 12.67
C THR A 48 7.40 -22.52 12.78
N SER A 49 6.62 -21.61 13.37
CA SER A 49 5.17 -21.67 13.44
C SER A 49 4.46 -21.09 12.21
N GLU A 50 5.17 -20.52 11.21
CA GLU A 50 4.66 -20.48 9.84
C GLU A 50 4.63 -21.92 9.33
N LYS A 51 3.62 -22.66 9.80
CA LYS A 51 3.33 -24.01 9.37
C LYS A 51 3.27 -23.99 7.85
N LEU A 52 4.10 -24.83 7.21
CA LEU A 52 4.00 -25.14 5.78
C LEU A 52 2.51 -25.30 5.44
N VAL A 53 1.99 -24.36 4.65
CA VAL A 53 0.60 -24.30 4.24
C VAL A 53 0.29 -25.63 3.54
N LYS A 54 -0.34 -26.56 4.26
CA LYS A 54 -0.46 -27.96 3.84
C LYS A 54 -1.39 -28.12 2.64
N ALA A 55 -2.42 -27.27 2.55
CA ALA A 55 -3.32 -27.14 1.42
C ALA A 55 -3.94 -25.73 1.41
N ILE A 56 -3.92 -25.06 0.26
CA ILE A 56 -4.49 -23.71 0.11
C ILE A 56 -5.98 -23.84 -0.24
N PRO A 57 -6.91 -23.26 0.53
CA PRO A 57 -8.34 -23.30 0.24
C PRO A 57 -8.71 -22.27 -0.85
N TRP A 58 -8.28 -22.51 -2.10
CA TRP A 58 -8.43 -21.57 -3.22
C TRP A 58 -9.87 -21.09 -3.45
N LYS A 59 -10.84 -22.01 -3.39
CA LYS A 59 -12.25 -21.68 -3.64
C LYS A 59 -12.81 -20.73 -2.58
N GLU A 60 -12.52 -20.98 -1.31
CA GLU A 60 -13.02 -20.16 -0.20
C GLU A 60 -12.31 -18.82 -0.14
N MET A 61 -11.00 -18.81 -0.38
CA MET A 61 -10.20 -17.59 -0.45
C MET A 61 -10.69 -16.67 -1.58
N LEU A 62 -10.85 -17.18 -2.81
CA LEU A 62 -11.29 -16.38 -3.95
C LEU A 62 -12.77 -16.02 -3.92
N SER A 63 -13.59 -16.74 -3.15
CA SER A 63 -14.99 -16.39 -2.91
C SER A 63 -15.16 -15.39 -1.75
N SER A 64 -14.11 -15.10 -0.99
CA SER A 64 -14.19 -14.26 0.20
C SER A 64 -14.31 -12.76 -0.15
N PRO A 65 -15.33 -12.05 0.37
CA PRO A 65 -15.47 -10.61 0.12
C PRO A 65 -14.29 -9.81 0.69
N ALA A 66 -13.66 -10.27 1.77
CA ALA A 66 -12.51 -9.60 2.37
C ALA A 66 -11.28 -9.59 1.45
N VAL A 67 -11.08 -10.67 0.67
CA VAL A 67 -10.00 -10.76 -0.32
C VAL A 67 -10.27 -9.81 -1.48
N TRP A 68 -11.51 -9.75 -1.96
CA TRP A 68 -11.90 -8.79 -3.00
C TRP A 68 -11.79 -7.33 -2.53
N ALA A 69 -12.06 -7.04 -1.26
CA ALA A 69 -11.80 -5.72 -0.68
C ALA A 69 -10.33 -5.32 -0.86
N ILE A 70 -9.41 -6.23 -0.56
CA ILE A 70 -7.97 -5.99 -0.69
C ILE A 70 -7.59 -5.79 -2.16
N ILE A 71 -8.08 -6.64 -3.06
CA ILE A 71 -7.82 -6.53 -4.51
C ILE A 71 -8.28 -5.16 -5.02
N VAL A 72 -9.52 -4.77 -4.75
CA VAL A 72 -10.07 -3.48 -5.20
C VAL A 72 -9.33 -2.29 -4.58
N GLY A 73 -8.99 -2.38 -3.29
CA GLY A 73 -8.21 -1.36 -2.61
C GLY A 73 -6.82 -1.18 -3.22
N PHE A 74 -6.15 -2.28 -3.58
CA PHE A 74 -4.87 -2.24 -4.29
C PHE A 74 -4.99 -1.67 -5.69
N ILE A 75 -6.03 -2.02 -6.44
CA ILE A 75 -6.28 -1.45 -7.78
C ILE A 75 -6.43 0.06 -7.70
N ALA A 76 -7.30 0.55 -6.80
CA ALA A 76 -7.53 1.98 -6.63
C ALA A 76 -6.26 2.71 -6.16
N TYR A 77 -5.52 2.13 -5.22
CA TYR A 77 -4.23 2.66 -4.77
C TYR A 77 -3.22 2.74 -5.92
N CYS A 78 -2.99 1.66 -6.66
CA CYS A 78 -2.01 1.61 -7.74
C CYS A 78 -2.37 2.57 -8.88
N TRP A 79 -3.64 2.65 -9.27
CA TRP A 79 -4.10 3.61 -10.26
C TRP A 79 -3.81 5.06 -9.84
N THR A 80 -4.08 5.38 -8.58
CA THR A 80 -3.88 6.72 -8.01
C THR A 80 -2.39 7.06 -7.88
N ASP A 81 -1.59 6.11 -7.39
CA ASP A 81 -0.15 6.26 -7.25
C ASP A 81 0.54 6.50 -8.60
N LEU A 82 0.19 5.71 -9.62
CA LEU A 82 0.69 5.90 -10.98
C LEU A 82 0.28 7.26 -11.56
N THR A 83 -0.93 7.72 -11.26
CA THR A 83 -1.39 9.05 -11.68
C THR A 83 -0.53 10.16 -11.06
N PHE A 84 -0.20 10.05 -9.77
CA PHE A 84 0.67 11.02 -9.10
C PHE A 84 2.11 10.98 -9.58
N GLN A 85 2.67 9.80 -9.79
CA GLN A 85 4.10 9.65 -10.09
C GLN A 85 4.43 9.79 -11.57
N VAL A 86 3.54 9.36 -12.47
CA VAL A 86 3.81 9.29 -13.91
C VAL A 86 3.02 10.33 -14.68
N LEU A 87 1.71 10.42 -14.43
CA LEU A 87 0.82 11.23 -15.26
C LEU A 87 0.89 12.73 -14.92
N LEU A 88 1.11 13.08 -13.66
CA LEU A 88 1.26 14.48 -13.25
C LEU A 88 2.49 15.18 -13.83
N PRO A 89 3.68 14.56 -13.86
CA PRO A 89 4.83 15.08 -14.59
C PRO A 89 4.58 15.26 -16.10
N LEU A 90 3.72 14.41 -16.68
CA LEU A 90 3.31 14.52 -18.08
C LEU A 90 2.38 15.73 -18.27
N TYR A 91 1.41 15.92 -17.37
CA TYR A 91 0.52 17.08 -17.34
C TYR A 91 1.26 18.41 -17.23
N THR A 92 2.22 18.52 -16.31
CA THR A 92 3.02 19.75 -16.14
C THR A 92 3.86 20.07 -17.37
N LYS A 93 4.28 19.04 -18.10
CA LYS A 93 5.02 19.19 -19.35
C LYS A 93 4.11 19.59 -20.51
N GLU A 94 3.03 18.86 -20.75
CA GLU A 94 2.15 19.03 -21.92
C GLU A 94 1.21 20.23 -21.77
N ALA A 95 0.46 20.30 -20.67
CA ALA A 95 -0.57 21.31 -20.50
C ALA A 95 0.01 22.64 -19.99
N LEU A 96 0.99 22.58 -19.08
CA LEU A 96 1.53 23.80 -18.45
C LEU A 96 2.81 24.33 -19.11
N ASN A 97 3.41 23.60 -20.05
CA ASN A 97 4.65 23.98 -20.76
C ASN A 97 5.80 24.41 -19.81
N ILE A 98 5.87 23.83 -18.61
CA ILE A 98 6.93 24.15 -17.64
C ILE A 98 8.26 23.57 -18.14
N LYS A 99 9.31 24.41 -18.18
CA LYS A 99 10.65 24.02 -18.64
C LYS A 99 11.17 22.78 -17.90
N THR A 100 11.70 21.82 -18.65
CA THR A 100 12.15 20.49 -18.22
C THR A 100 13.11 20.46 -17.04
N THR A 101 13.88 21.53 -16.79
CA THR A 101 14.85 21.60 -15.68
C THR A 101 14.18 21.77 -14.30
N ALA A 102 13.05 22.47 -14.20
CA ALA A 102 12.27 22.58 -12.96
C ALA A 102 11.33 21.39 -12.74
N ASN A 103 11.06 20.62 -13.81
CA ASN A 103 10.14 19.49 -13.78
C ASN A 103 10.66 18.35 -12.90
N GLY A 104 11.99 18.16 -12.76
CA GLY A 104 12.56 17.12 -11.89
C GLY A 104 12.22 17.30 -10.40
N LEU A 105 12.12 18.54 -9.92
CA LEU A 105 11.73 18.82 -8.54
C LEU A 105 10.21 18.61 -8.34
N MET A 106 9.39 18.95 -9.34
CA MET A 106 7.95 18.71 -9.31
C MET A 106 7.61 17.23 -9.41
N SER A 107 8.34 16.45 -10.21
CA SER A 107 8.14 15.00 -10.34
C SER A 107 8.52 14.22 -9.10
N SER A 108 9.47 14.72 -8.30
CA SER A 108 9.88 14.07 -7.05
C SER A 108 9.01 14.46 -5.86
N ALA A 109 8.19 15.51 -5.97
CA ALA A 109 7.36 16.02 -4.87
C ALA A 109 6.42 14.97 -4.26
N PRO A 110 5.64 14.17 -5.03
CA PRO A 110 4.79 13.14 -4.45
C PRO A 110 5.60 12.05 -3.73
N ALA A 111 6.73 11.65 -4.31
CA ALA A 111 7.60 10.62 -3.73
C ALA A 111 8.22 11.08 -2.40
N ILE A 112 8.65 12.34 -2.30
CA ILE A 112 9.16 12.93 -1.05
C ILE A 112 8.07 12.91 0.03
N GLY A 113 6.85 13.33 -0.32
CA GLY A 113 5.71 13.27 0.59
C GLY A 113 5.44 11.84 1.07
N GLN A 114 5.50 10.86 0.17
CA GLN A 114 5.28 9.46 0.51
C GLN A 114 6.37 8.91 1.45
N ILE A 115 7.66 9.10 1.14
CA ILE A 115 8.78 8.56 1.93
C ILE A 115 8.68 8.97 3.41
N ILE A 116 8.31 10.22 3.68
CA ILE A 116 8.20 10.73 5.05
C ILE A 116 6.89 10.25 5.70
N ALA A 117 5.77 10.36 4.99
CA ALA A 117 4.45 10.13 5.59
C ALA A 117 4.10 8.64 5.74
N LEU A 118 4.59 7.76 4.87
CA LEU A 118 4.23 6.32 4.87
C LEU A 118 4.53 5.63 6.21
N PRO A 119 5.75 5.73 6.79
CA PRO A 119 6.04 5.14 8.10
C PRO A 119 5.32 5.84 9.24
N LEU A 120 5.11 7.16 9.16
CA LEU A 120 4.40 7.93 10.19
C LEU A 120 2.92 7.55 10.25
N CYS A 121 2.27 7.41 9.10
CA CYS A 121 0.87 6.99 9.01
C CYS A 121 0.68 5.55 9.51
N GLY A 122 1.63 4.64 9.21
CA GLY A 122 1.60 3.28 9.72
C GLY A 122 1.69 3.25 11.24
N ARG A 123 2.68 3.95 11.82
CA ARG A 123 2.81 4.09 13.28
C ARG A 123 1.60 4.74 13.93
N PHE A 124 0.99 5.72 13.26
CA PHE A 124 -0.21 6.37 13.75
C PHE A 124 -1.41 5.40 13.77
N ALA A 125 -1.58 4.57 12.74
CA ALA A 125 -2.59 3.52 12.72
C ALA A 125 -2.38 2.51 13.85
N ASP A 126 -1.15 2.04 14.04
CA ASP A 126 -0.80 1.10 15.10
C ASP A 126 -1.00 1.71 16.50
N PHE A 127 -0.72 3.00 16.67
CA PHE A 127 -0.99 3.71 17.90
C PHE A 127 -2.50 3.71 18.24
N ILE A 128 -3.36 4.02 17.26
CA ILE A 128 -4.82 4.02 17.45
C ILE A 128 -5.32 2.61 17.82
N LEU A 129 -4.79 1.58 17.17
CA LEU A 129 -5.13 0.18 17.45
C LEU A 129 -4.66 -0.24 18.85
N SER A 130 -3.43 0.14 19.24
CA SER A 130 -2.85 -0.20 20.55
C SER A 130 -3.67 0.36 21.72
N LYS A 131 -4.27 1.54 21.53
CA LYS A 131 -5.15 2.19 22.51
C LYS A 131 -6.55 1.62 22.55
N LYS A 132 -6.89 0.68 21.65
CA LYS A 132 -8.23 0.07 21.50
C LYS A 132 -9.35 1.11 21.34
N TYR A 133 -9.04 2.27 20.75
CA TYR A 133 -10.04 3.32 20.53
C TYR A 133 -11.05 2.94 19.44
N LEU A 134 -10.62 2.15 18.45
CA LEU A 134 -11.43 1.72 17.31
C LEU A 134 -11.14 0.25 16.99
N SER A 135 -12.09 -0.43 16.36
CA SER A 135 -11.87 -1.79 15.86
C SER A 135 -10.93 -1.78 14.65
N THR A 136 -10.21 -2.89 14.43
CA THR A 136 -9.28 -3.04 13.30
C THR A 136 -9.93 -2.70 11.97
N ARG A 137 -11.15 -3.22 11.73
CA ARG A 137 -11.92 -2.91 10.52
C ARG A 137 -12.12 -1.41 10.32
N ILE A 138 -12.54 -0.69 11.37
CA ILE A 138 -12.82 0.75 11.27
C ILE A 138 -11.54 1.52 10.97
N VAL A 139 -10.43 1.20 11.64
CA VAL A 139 -9.14 1.85 11.37
C VAL A 139 -8.71 1.61 9.91
N ARG A 140 -8.73 0.36 9.42
CA ARG A 140 -8.34 0.06 8.04
C ARG A 140 -9.21 0.79 7.02
N VAL A 141 -10.52 0.82 7.25
CA VAL A 141 -11.48 1.50 6.37
C VAL A 141 -11.28 3.01 6.38
N LEU A 142 -11.13 3.63 7.55
CA LEU A 142 -10.92 5.07 7.68
C LEU A 142 -9.63 5.51 7.00
N PHE A 143 -8.52 4.84 7.28
CA PHE A 143 -7.22 5.16 6.68
C PHE A 143 -7.25 5.02 5.15
N GLN A 144 -7.83 3.93 4.65
CA GLN A 144 -7.96 3.73 3.20
C GLN A 144 -8.89 4.77 2.54
N SER A 145 -10.00 5.10 3.20
CA SER A 145 -10.96 6.07 2.67
C SER A 145 -10.37 7.47 2.65
N VAL A 146 -9.66 7.88 3.70
CA VAL A 146 -8.93 9.15 3.75
C VAL A 146 -7.87 9.20 2.65
N SER A 147 -7.10 8.13 2.48
CA SER A 147 -6.09 8.03 1.42
C SER A 147 -6.69 8.30 0.04
N LEU A 148 -7.75 7.58 -0.34
CA LEU A 148 -8.33 7.67 -1.68
C LEU A 148 -9.14 8.96 -1.89
N ILE A 149 -10.00 9.34 -0.94
CA ILE A 149 -10.89 10.51 -1.10
C ILE A 149 -10.09 11.81 -1.05
N ALA A 150 -9.14 11.94 -0.11
CA ALA A 150 -8.30 13.14 -0.05
C ALA A 150 -7.42 13.27 -1.31
N SER A 151 -6.86 12.15 -1.78
CA SER A 151 -6.11 12.11 -3.04
C SER A 151 -6.97 12.55 -4.23
N ALA A 152 -8.21 12.07 -4.33
CA ALA A 152 -9.14 12.47 -5.40
C ALA A 152 -9.43 13.98 -5.38
N CYS A 153 -9.71 14.55 -4.21
CA CYS A 153 -9.94 15.99 -4.06
C CYS A 153 -8.72 16.81 -4.48
N LEU A 154 -7.52 16.40 -4.05
CA LEU A 154 -6.27 17.09 -4.41
C LEU A 154 -5.98 17.00 -5.90
N LEU A 155 -6.23 15.85 -6.53
CA LEU A 155 -6.01 15.65 -7.95
C LEU A 155 -6.94 16.55 -8.79
N ILE A 156 -8.22 16.64 -8.42
CA ILE A 156 -9.17 17.56 -9.05
C ILE A 156 -8.69 19.01 -8.88
N ALA A 157 -8.27 19.40 -7.67
CA ALA A 157 -7.76 20.74 -7.39
C ALA A 157 -6.57 21.09 -8.30
N ILE A 158 -5.62 20.16 -8.50
CA ILE A 158 -4.46 20.35 -9.38
C ILE A 158 -4.88 20.58 -10.84
N GLY A 159 -5.93 19.90 -11.31
CA GLY A 159 -6.45 20.06 -12.67
C GLY A 159 -6.98 21.46 -13.00
N PHE A 160 -7.37 22.24 -12.00
CA PHE A 160 -7.87 23.60 -12.17
C PHE A 160 -6.79 24.68 -12.02
N LEU A 161 -5.56 24.32 -11.66
CA LEU A 161 -4.46 25.27 -11.49
C LEU A 161 -3.88 25.69 -12.85
N ARG A 162 -3.29 26.87 -12.87
CA ARG A 162 -2.66 27.48 -14.05
C ARG A 162 -1.13 27.53 -13.90
N CYS A 163 -0.43 27.80 -15.00
CA CYS A 163 1.03 27.74 -15.08
C CYS A 163 1.76 28.73 -14.16
N ASP A 164 1.11 29.82 -13.77
CA ASP A 164 1.64 30.86 -12.88
C ASP A 164 1.74 30.42 -11.42
N GLN A 165 1.11 29.28 -11.07
CA GLN A 165 0.97 28.81 -9.69
C GLN A 165 1.91 27.63 -9.35
N THR A 166 3.12 27.59 -9.91
CA THR A 166 4.08 26.47 -9.76
C THR A 166 4.37 26.08 -8.31
N ILE A 167 4.46 27.06 -7.39
CA ILE A 167 4.69 26.80 -5.96
C ILE A 167 3.49 26.07 -5.34
N LEU A 168 2.27 26.52 -5.64
CA LEU A 168 1.05 25.90 -5.15
C LEU A 168 0.87 24.48 -5.70
N ILE A 169 1.17 24.27 -6.98
CA ILE A 169 1.17 22.94 -7.60
C ILE A 169 2.15 22.02 -6.86
N SER A 170 3.36 22.51 -6.58
CA SER A 170 4.39 21.72 -5.89
C SER A 170 3.97 21.33 -4.47
N ILE A 171 3.35 22.26 -3.72
CA ILE A 171 2.81 21.98 -2.38
C ILE A 171 1.69 20.93 -2.43
N LEU A 172 0.78 21.04 -3.39
CA LEU A 172 -0.33 20.09 -3.54
C LEU A 172 0.15 18.70 -3.98
N LEU A 173 1.21 18.62 -4.77
CA LEU A 173 1.86 17.35 -5.14
C LEU A 173 2.54 16.67 -3.94
N ILE A 174 3.20 17.44 -3.05
CA ILE A 174 3.74 16.88 -1.80
C ILE A 174 2.58 16.39 -0.93
N LEU A 175 1.54 17.20 -0.79
CA LEU A 175 0.38 16.88 0.02
C LEU A 175 -0.34 15.62 -0.50
N SER A 176 -0.42 15.44 -1.82
CA SER A 176 -1.04 14.25 -2.41
C SER A 176 -0.25 12.97 -2.10
N GLY A 177 1.09 13.05 -2.09
CA GLY A 177 1.94 11.96 -1.60
C GLY A 177 1.68 11.63 -0.12
N ILE A 178 1.55 12.65 0.73
CA ILE A 178 1.23 12.47 2.16
C ILE A 178 -0.16 11.84 2.34
N THR A 179 -1.17 12.29 1.61
CA THR A 179 -2.52 11.71 1.73
C THR A 179 -2.54 10.27 1.26
N LEU A 180 -1.85 9.95 0.17
CA LEU A 180 -1.80 8.60 -0.35
C LEU A 180 -1.13 7.63 0.66
N SER A 181 -0.13 8.10 1.40
CA SER A 181 0.55 7.33 2.45
C SER A 181 -0.35 6.81 3.57
N PHE A 182 -1.55 7.35 3.78
CA PHE A 182 -2.51 6.77 4.72
C PHE A 182 -2.89 5.31 4.37
N THR A 183 -2.66 4.88 3.13
CA THR A 183 -2.83 3.49 2.70
C THR A 183 -2.00 2.49 3.52
N SER A 184 -0.90 2.93 4.18
CA SER A 184 -0.08 2.06 5.04
C SER A 184 -0.81 1.59 6.29
N GLY A 185 -1.74 2.39 6.81
CA GLY A 185 -2.66 2.00 7.87
C GLY A 185 -3.93 1.31 7.37
N GLY A 186 -4.12 1.24 6.04
CA GLY A 186 -5.31 0.73 5.34
C GLY A 186 -5.07 -0.62 4.68
N VAL A 187 -5.16 -0.67 3.34
CA VAL A 187 -5.15 -1.93 2.57
C VAL A 187 -3.82 -2.70 2.62
N LEU A 188 -2.69 -2.01 2.78
CA LEU A 188 -1.36 -2.63 2.73
C LEU A 188 -1.15 -3.70 3.81
N VAL A 189 -1.79 -3.52 4.96
CA VAL A 189 -1.67 -4.39 6.14
C VAL A 189 -2.89 -5.27 6.36
N ASN A 190 -4.01 -4.98 5.69
CA ASN A 190 -5.29 -5.68 5.88
C ASN A 190 -5.22 -7.18 5.52
N ASN A 191 -4.34 -7.58 4.60
CA ASN A 191 -4.10 -8.99 4.27
C ASN A 191 -3.63 -9.82 5.48
N ARG A 192 -2.85 -9.21 6.38
CA ARG A 192 -2.37 -9.86 7.62
C ARG A 192 -3.48 -9.98 8.65
N ASP A 193 -4.37 -8.99 8.72
CA ASP A 193 -5.49 -8.98 9.65
C ASP A 193 -6.51 -10.10 9.33
N ILE A 194 -6.74 -10.39 8.04
CA ILE A 194 -7.75 -11.36 7.60
C ILE A 194 -7.24 -12.81 7.54
N ALA A 195 -5.97 -13.01 7.21
CA ALA A 195 -5.41 -14.33 6.98
C ALA A 195 -3.87 -14.32 7.14
N PRO A 196 -3.35 -14.30 8.39
CA PRO A 196 -1.91 -14.21 8.65
C PRO A 196 -1.07 -15.25 7.89
N ASN A 197 -1.51 -16.51 7.87
CA ASN A 197 -0.81 -17.62 7.21
C ASN A 197 -0.82 -17.54 5.67
N TYR A 198 -1.75 -16.78 5.09
CA TYR A 198 -1.94 -16.64 3.65
C TYR A 198 -1.66 -15.21 3.16
N ALA A 199 -1.17 -14.33 4.03
CA ALA A 199 -1.05 -12.89 3.77
C ALA A 199 -0.18 -12.61 2.54
N GLY A 200 0.93 -13.33 2.37
CA GLY A 200 1.81 -13.20 1.20
C GLY A 200 1.13 -13.59 -0.11
N ILE A 201 0.29 -14.63 -0.11
CA ILE A 201 -0.45 -15.09 -1.29
C ILE A 201 -1.50 -14.04 -1.69
N ILE A 202 -2.26 -13.54 -0.72
CA ILE A 202 -3.30 -12.53 -0.93
C ILE A 202 -2.68 -11.22 -1.43
N PHE A 203 -1.57 -10.80 -0.82
CA PHE A 203 -0.82 -9.63 -1.26
C PHE A 203 -0.32 -9.79 -2.69
N GLY A 204 0.25 -10.95 -3.04
CA GLY A 204 0.72 -11.26 -4.38
C GLY A 204 -0.39 -11.15 -5.42
N ILE A 205 -1.53 -11.84 -5.19
CA ILE A 205 -2.71 -11.79 -6.08
C ILE A 205 -3.21 -10.34 -6.22
N GLY A 206 -3.39 -9.65 -5.10
CA GLY A 206 -3.83 -8.26 -5.07
C GLY A 206 -2.93 -7.35 -5.89
N ASN A 207 -1.61 -7.46 -5.71
CA ASN A 207 -0.63 -6.66 -6.43
C ASN A 207 -0.58 -6.99 -7.94
N THR A 208 -0.75 -8.25 -8.34
CA THR A 208 -0.84 -8.62 -9.77
C THR A 208 -2.01 -7.91 -10.44
N PHE A 209 -3.20 -7.95 -9.83
CA PHE A 209 -4.35 -7.22 -10.34
C PHE A 209 -4.12 -5.70 -10.29
N ALA A 210 -3.49 -5.20 -9.23
CA ALA A 210 -3.18 -3.77 -9.09
C ALA A 210 -2.33 -3.25 -10.25
N VAL A 211 -1.24 -3.94 -10.58
CA VAL A 211 -0.33 -3.53 -11.67
C VAL A 211 -1.01 -3.70 -13.03
N LEU A 212 -1.77 -4.78 -13.22
CA LEU A 212 -2.53 -5.01 -14.45
C LEU A 212 -3.55 -3.88 -14.68
N PHE A 213 -4.37 -3.58 -13.68
CA PHE A 213 -5.39 -2.54 -13.75
C PHE A 213 -4.78 -1.14 -13.76
N GLY A 214 -3.72 -0.91 -12.99
CA GLY A 214 -2.95 0.32 -12.96
C GLY A 214 -2.32 0.64 -14.32
N SER A 215 -1.90 -0.36 -15.09
CA SER A 215 -1.37 -0.14 -16.45
C SER A 215 -2.44 0.43 -17.41
N PHE A 216 -3.73 0.14 -17.20
CA PHE A 216 -4.80 0.75 -17.99
C PHE A 216 -4.94 2.26 -17.73
N SER A 217 -4.45 2.79 -16.60
CA SER A 217 -4.45 4.24 -16.33
C SER A 217 -3.71 4.99 -17.45
N SER A 218 -2.47 4.60 -17.74
CA SER A 218 -1.64 5.19 -18.80
C SER A 218 -2.26 5.05 -20.19
N LEU A 219 -2.88 3.90 -20.49
CA LEU A 219 -3.59 3.72 -21.76
C LEU A 219 -4.79 4.66 -21.87
N SER A 220 -5.59 4.77 -20.80
CA SER A 220 -6.76 5.65 -20.75
C SER A 220 -6.36 7.11 -20.89
N THR A 221 -5.28 7.55 -20.22
CA THR A 221 -4.74 8.90 -20.35
C THR A 221 -4.35 9.20 -21.78
N LYS A 222 -3.55 8.34 -22.41
CA LYS A 222 -3.12 8.53 -23.80
C LYS A 222 -4.30 8.65 -24.78
N ALA A 223 -5.38 7.88 -24.54
CA ALA A 223 -6.58 7.95 -25.37
C ALA A 223 -7.40 9.23 -25.12
N LEU A 224 -7.38 9.76 -23.89
CA LEU A 224 -8.14 10.93 -23.48
C LEU A 224 -7.42 12.27 -23.72
N THR A 225 -6.09 12.26 -23.93
CA THR A 225 -5.28 13.46 -24.16
C THR A 225 -4.64 13.48 -25.56
N PRO A 226 -5.43 13.45 -26.66
CA PRO A 226 -4.88 13.48 -28.01
C PRO A 226 -4.16 14.80 -28.34
N ASN A 227 -4.57 15.92 -27.74
CA ASN A 227 -3.99 17.24 -28.00
C ASN A 227 -3.19 17.79 -26.81
N GLY A 228 -3.17 17.10 -25.66
CA GLY A 228 -2.45 17.51 -24.45
C GLY A 228 -3.02 18.75 -23.77
N THR A 229 -4.30 19.07 -24.02
CA THR A 229 -4.91 20.31 -23.48
C THR A 229 -5.29 20.16 -22.01
N GLN A 230 -5.37 21.28 -21.28
CA GLN A 230 -5.78 21.27 -19.87
C GLN A 230 -7.16 20.62 -19.66
N GLN A 231 -8.11 20.82 -20.59
CA GLN A 231 -9.44 20.25 -20.51
C GLN A 231 -9.42 18.72 -20.63
N GLU A 232 -8.62 18.19 -21.55
CA GLU A 232 -8.41 16.74 -21.69
C GLU A 232 -7.81 16.13 -20.42
N TRP A 233 -6.84 16.81 -19.81
CA TRP A 233 -6.23 16.40 -18.55
C TRP A 233 -7.19 16.45 -17.35
N GLN A 234 -8.09 17.42 -17.31
CA GLN A 234 -9.16 17.47 -16.30
C GLN A 234 -10.08 16.25 -16.38
N ILE A 235 -10.35 15.73 -17.59
CA ILE A 235 -11.14 14.50 -17.78
C ILE A 235 -10.37 13.28 -17.22
N VAL A 236 -9.05 13.20 -17.46
CA VAL A 236 -8.19 12.14 -16.90
C VAL A 236 -8.19 12.17 -15.37
N PHE A 237 -8.09 13.36 -14.77
CA PHE A 237 -8.15 13.51 -13.32
C PHE A 237 -9.54 13.19 -12.74
N ALA A 238 -10.62 13.54 -13.45
CA ALA A 238 -11.97 13.16 -13.08
C ALA A 238 -12.18 11.63 -13.13
N LEU A 239 -11.60 10.95 -14.13
CA LEU A 239 -11.62 9.49 -14.21
C LEU A 239 -10.89 8.85 -13.03
N CYS A 240 -9.68 9.33 -12.70
CA CYS A 240 -8.94 8.85 -11.54
C CYS A 240 -9.71 9.09 -10.24
N ALA A 241 -10.35 10.26 -10.07
CA ALA A 241 -11.18 10.55 -8.91
C ALA A 241 -12.38 9.61 -8.81
N ALA A 242 -13.03 9.27 -9.93
CA ALA A 242 -14.11 8.30 -9.96
C ALA A 242 -13.64 6.91 -9.52
N VAL A 243 -12.46 6.46 -9.97
CA VAL A 243 -11.84 5.20 -9.54
C VAL A 243 -11.52 5.23 -8.04
N CYS A 244 -10.99 6.34 -7.51
CA CYS A 244 -10.72 6.50 -6.08
C CYS A 244 -12.01 6.36 -5.24
N VAL A 245 -13.07 7.06 -5.63
CA VAL A 245 -14.35 7.05 -4.92
C VAL A 245 -15.01 5.67 -4.99
N ALA A 246 -15.04 5.05 -6.18
CA ALA A 246 -15.56 3.70 -6.35
C ALA A 246 -14.76 2.68 -5.52
N GLY A 247 -13.42 2.78 -5.55
CA GLY A 247 -12.53 1.95 -4.76
C GLY A 247 -12.74 2.11 -3.26
N ALA A 248 -12.90 3.35 -2.77
CA ALA A 248 -13.19 3.63 -1.37
C ALA A 248 -14.54 3.04 -0.95
N ILE A 249 -15.60 3.23 -1.75
CA ILE A 249 -16.95 2.69 -1.46
C ILE A 249 -16.90 1.16 -1.39
N LEU A 250 -16.32 0.50 -2.41
CA LEU A 250 -16.20 -0.95 -2.44
C LEU A 250 -15.36 -1.47 -1.27
N TYR A 251 -14.27 -0.78 -0.92
CA TYR A 251 -13.45 -1.13 0.24
C TYR A 251 -14.24 -1.02 1.55
N VAL A 252 -14.99 0.06 1.77
CA VAL A 252 -15.83 0.25 2.97
C VAL A 252 -16.83 -0.90 3.13
N ILE A 253 -17.47 -1.32 2.04
CA ILE A 253 -18.49 -2.38 2.04
C ILE A 253 -17.87 -3.75 2.32
N LEU A 254 -16.78 -4.07 1.62
CA LEU A 254 -16.22 -5.42 1.59
C LEU A 254 -15.15 -5.67 2.66
N ALA A 255 -14.47 -4.63 3.16
CA ALA A 255 -13.39 -4.80 4.10
C ALA A 255 -13.86 -5.46 5.40
N ARG A 256 -13.02 -6.36 5.90
CA ARG A 256 -13.11 -7.04 7.18
C ARG A 256 -11.77 -6.86 7.90
N GLY A 257 -11.81 -6.81 9.23
CA GLY A 257 -10.61 -6.65 10.07
C GLY A 257 -10.46 -7.76 11.10
N GLU A 258 -11.08 -8.91 10.82
CA GLU A 258 -11.08 -10.11 11.65
C GLU A 258 -10.64 -11.29 10.78
N ILE A 259 -10.01 -12.27 11.42
CA ILE A 259 -9.53 -13.49 10.76
C ILE A 259 -10.73 -14.21 10.15
N GLN A 260 -10.63 -14.57 8.86
CA GLN A 260 -11.71 -15.25 8.15
C GLN A 260 -11.72 -16.75 8.48
N ASP A 261 -12.90 -17.37 8.51
CA ASP A 261 -13.08 -18.78 8.92
C ASP A 261 -12.20 -19.75 8.13
N TRP A 262 -12.09 -19.56 6.81
CA TRP A 262 -11.26 -20.38 5.92
C TRP A 262 -9.75 -20.23 6.18
N ALA A 263 -9.34 -19.17 6.88
CA ALA A 263 -7.94 -18.92 7.24
C ALA A 263 -7.55 -19.55 8.59
N ILE A 264 -8.53 -20.03 9.38
CA ILE A 264 -8.30 -20.69 10.67
C ILE A 264 -7.85 -22.13 10.41
N SER A 265 -6.58 -22.44 10.66
CA SER A 265 -6.11 -23.84 10.64
C SER A 265 -6.68 -24.62 11.83
N GLU A 266 -7.21 -25.83 11.63
CA GLU A 266 -7.90 -26.66 12.65
C GLU A 266 -7.15 -26.85 13.99
N GLU A 267 -5.83 -26.65 14.05
CA GLU A 267 -5.07 -26.77 15.29
C GLU A 267 -5.15 -25.57 16.24
N SER A 268 -5.63 -24.39 15.80
CA SER A 268 -5.80 -23.23 16.70
C SER A 268 -6.98 -23.38 17.68
N GLY A 269 -7.89 -24.33 17.43
CA GLY A 269 -8.99 -24.68 18.33
C GLY A 269 -8.60 -25.59 19.51
N SER A 270 -7.39 -26.18 19.51
CA SER A 270 -6.97 -27.11 20.58
C SER A 270 -6.38 -26.42 21.82
N SER A 271 -6.00 -25.14 21.73
CA SER A 271 -5.44 -24.40 22.87
C SER A 271 -6.48 -23.68 23.73
N ALA A 272 -7.78 -23.79 23.38
CA ALA A 272 -8.87 -23.11 24.07
C ALA A 272 -9.73 -24.02 24.97
N LYS A 273 -9.29 -25.25 25.28
CA LYS A 273 -9.90 -26.07 26.34
C LYS A 273 -8.97 -26.09 27.56
N PRO A 274 -9.37 -25.54 28.72
CA PRO A 274 -8.66 -25.78 29.97
C PRO A 274 -8.64 -27.29 30.21
N LYS A 275 -7.45 -27.86 30.38
CA LYS A 275 -7.32 -29.21 30.92
C LYS A 275 -7.86 -29.16 32.36
N GLU A 276 -9.06 -29.68 32.58
CA GLU A 276 -9.49 -30.07 33.92
C GLU A 276 -8.53 -31.16 34.42
N THR A 277 -7.57 -30.75 35.25
CA THR A 277 -6.73 -31.68 36.01
C THR A 277 -7.61 -32.38 37.03
N LYS A 278 -7.98 -33.63 36.73
CA LYS A 278 -8.54 -34.55 37.72
C LYS A 278 -7.48 -34.77 38.81
N MET A 279 -7.71 -34.16 39.97
CA MET A 279 -6.97 -34.45 41.20
C MET A 279 -7.44 -35.83 41.68
N ASN A 280 -6.63 -36.86 41.43
CA ASN A 280 -6.83 -38.18 42.03
C ASN A 280 -6.36 -38.11 43.49
N GLU A 281 -7.32 -38.06 44.41
CA GLU A 281 -7.10 -38.52 45.78
C GLU A 281 -6.70 -39.99 45.76
N LYS A 282 -5.56 -40.31 46.35
CA LYS A 282 -5.31 -41.63 46.90
C LYS A 282 -5.03 -41.49 48.39
N ILE A 283 -5.93 -42.12 49.13
CA ILE A 283 -5.91 -42.52 50.54
C ILE A 283 -4.62 -43.30 50.83
#